data_AF-A0A953NZD2-F1
#
_entry.id   AF-A0A953NZD2-F1
#
_cell.length_a   1.000
_cell.length_b   1.000
_cell.length_c   1.000
_cell.angle_alpha   90.00
_cell.angle_beta   90.00
_cell.angle_gamma   90.00
#
_symmetry.space_group_name_H-M   'P 1'
#
loop_
_entity.id
_entity.type
_entity.pdbx_description
1 polymer ?
#
loop_
_entity_poly.entity_id
_entity_poly.type
_entity_poly.pdbx_seq_one_letter_code
_entity_poly.pdbx_strand_id
1 'polypeptide(L)'
;MKVLPNGDFVVAASEAITFKVRRKNTPCQASFDCAGWASCGPVTDTDDHTKVKTCTATRNSGDESLCTITVDFRQDASGTFDPTDRYTVEITGSHDGSFTEDFTPPPVLNGRTYHFTVE
;
A
#
# COMPACT_ATOMS: atom_id res chain seq x y z
N MET A 1 10.51 8.21 -7.12
CA MET A 1 10.41 6.76 -6.81
C MET A 1 10.78 5.92 -8.03
N LYS A 2 11.59 4.87 -7.82
CA LYS A 2 11.97 3.86 -8.81
C LYS A 2 11.71 2.47 -8.25
N VAL A 3 11.15 1.57 -9.05
CA VAL A 3 10.93 0.16 -8.67
C VAL A 3 12.14 -0.68 -9.12
N LEU A 4 12.68 -1.49 -8.21
CA LEU A 4 13.79 -2.39 -8.46
C LEU A 4 13.30 -3.78 -8.92
N PRO A 5 14.15 -4.60 -9.59
CA PRO A 5 13.75 -5.93 -10.05
C PRO A 5 13.34 -6.91 -8.95
N ASN A 6 13.78 -6.68 -7.70
CA ASN A 6 13.40 -7.49 -6.54
C ASN A 6 12.06 -7.05 -5.91
N GLY A 7 11.43 -5.99 -6.42
CA GLY A 7 10.18 -5.43 -5.89
C GLY A 7 10.37 -4.31 -4.86
N ASP A 8 11.60 -4.00 -4.47
CA ASP A 8 11.89 -2.89 -3.57
C ASP A 8 11.82 -1.55 -4.31
N PHE A 9 11.71 -0.47 -3.54
CA PHE A 9 11.58 0.89 -4.06
C PHE A 9 12.77 1.73 -3.64
N VAL A 10 13.27 2.53 -4.56
CA VAL A 10 14.21 3.62 -4.25
C VAL A 10 13.48 4.95 -4.36
N VAL A 11 13.61 5.79 -3.33
CA VAL A 11 12.88 7.07 -3.22
C VAL A 11 13.87 8.20 -2.94
N ALA A 12 13.53 9.40 -3.41
CA ALA A 12 14.36 10.57 -3.10
C ALA A 12 14.17 11.01 -1.65
N ALA A 13 15.19 11.66 -1.08
CA ALA A 13 15.10 12.29 0.22
C ALA A 13 13.87 13.23 0.31
N SER A 14 13.09 13.10 1.40
CA SER A 14 11.82 13.83 1.61
C SER A 14 10.73 13.61 0.55
N GLU A 15 10.85 12.60 -0.30
CA GLU A 15 9.81 12.27 -1.28
C GLU A 15 8.53 11.84 -0.56
N ALA A 16 7.38 12.36 -1.01
CA ALA A 16 6.08 11.89 -0.55
C ALA A 16 5.66 10.68 -1.38
N ILE A 17 5.34 9.58 -0.68
CA ILE A 17 4.84 8.32 -1.23
C ILE A 17 3.40 8.16 -0.81
N THR A 18 2.51 7.98 -1.78
CA THR A 18 1.08 7.78 -1.55
C THR A 18 0.72 6.32 -1.84
N PHE A 19 0.16 5.67 -0.82
CA PHE A 19 -0.42 4.35 -0.90
C PHE A 19 -1.93 4.50 -1.06
N LYS A 20 -2.49 3.94 -2.11
CA LYS A 20 -3.92 3.95 -2.39
C LYS A 20 -4.40 2.53 -2.58
N VAL A 21 -5.38 2.12 -1.80
CA VAL A 21 -5.94 0.79 -1.83
C VAL A 21 -7.40 0.88 -2.22
N ARG A 22 -7.75 0.28 -3.36
CA ARG A 22 -9.12 0.28 -3.89
C ARG A 22 -9.68 -1.13 -3.87
N ARG A 23 -10.87 -1.32 -3.30
CA ARG A 23 -11.62 -2.58 -3.36
C ARG A 23 -12.74 -2.47 -4.38
N LYS A 24 -12.97 -3.53 -5.16
CA LYS A 24 -14.09 -3.58 -6.11
C LYS A 24 -15.44 -3.53 -5.40
N ASN A 25 -15.61 -4.30 -4.32
CA ASN A 25 -16.84 -4.36 -3.53
C ASN A 25 -16.70 -3.47 -2.29
N THR A 26 -17.74 -2.77 -1.83
CA THR A 26 -17.66 -1.97 -0.59
C THR A 26 -17.94 -2.81 0.66
N PRO A 27 -17.47 -2.38 1.85
CA PRO A 27 -16.50 -1.30 2.07
C PRO A 27 -15.05 -1.80 1.88
N CYS A 28 -14.15 -0.89 1.52
CA CYS A 28 -12.71 -1.14 1.55
C CYS A 28 -12.24 -1.18 3.02
N GLN A 29 -11.85 -2.36 3.50
CA GLN A 29 -11.36 -2.54 4.87
C GLN A 29 -9.83 -2.68 4.97
N ALA A 30 -9.10 -2.06 4.04
CA ALA A 30 -7.64 -2.09 4.07
C ALA A 30 -7.07 -1.34 5.29
N SER A 31 -5.92 -1.79 5.79
CA SER A 31 -5.15 -1.12 6.84
C SER A 31 -3.69 -0.97 6.43
N PHE A 32 -3.02 0.03 7.04
CA PHE A 32 -1.65 0.40 6.72
C PHE A 32 -0.83 0.51 8.01
N ASP A 33 0.22 -0.29 8.09
CA ASP A 33 1.24 -0.18 9.12
C ASP A 33 2.55 0.23 8.47
N CYS A 34 2.97 1.49 8.67
CA CYS A 34 4.16 2.02 8.03
C CYS A 34 5.16 2.48 9.10
N ALA A 35 6.42 2.07 8.95
CA ALA A 35 7.51 2.34 9.89
C ALA A 35 8.76 2.85 9.15
N GLY A 36 9.63 3.59 9.84
CA GLY A 36 10.87 4.14 9.27
C GLY A 36 10.70 5.44 8.47
N TRP A 37 9.48 5.93 8.28
CA TRP A 37 9.19 7.18 7.58
C TRP A 37 9.45 8.41 8.47
N ALA A 38 9.85 9.54 7.88
CA ALA A 38 9.97 10.79 8.62
C ALA A 38 8.61 11.30 9.13
N SER A 39 7.56 11.09 8.33
CA SER A 39 6.18 11.31 8.75
C SER A 39 5.25 10.39 7.97
N CYS A 40 4.11 10.06 8.58
CA CYS A 40 3.00 9.44 7.90
C CYS A 40 1.71 10.15 8.31
N GLY A 41 0.94 10.58 7.32
CA GLY A 41 -0.38 11.15 7.55
C GLY A 41 -1.38 10.10 8.06
N PRO A 42 -2.57 10.55 8.51
CA PRO A 42 -3.66 9.64 8.82
C PRO A 42 -4.10 8.89 7.55
N VAL A 43 -4.75 7.74 7.75
CA VAL A 43 -5.49 7.09 6.66
C VAL A 43 -6.71 7.94 6.34
N THR A 44 -6.95 8.21 5.08
CA THR A 44 -8.13 8.93 4.58
C THR A 44 -9.00 7.99 3.75
N ASP A 45 -10.31 8.08 3.96
CA ASP A 45 -11.33 7.42 3.15
C ASP A 45 -11.79 8.42 2.09
N THR A 46 -11.37 8.24 0.83
CA THR A 46 -11.81 9.14 -0.26
C THR A 46 -13.23 8.80 -0.72
N ASP A 47 -13.58 7.52 -0.63
CA ASP A 47 -14.91 6.95 -0.85
C ASP A 47 -15.00 5.56 -0.16
N ASP A 48 -16.16 4.92 -0.18
CA ASP A 48 -16.36 3.59 0.44
C ASP A 48 -15.53 2.46 -0.20
N HIS A 49 -14.95 2.69 -1.38
CA HIS A 49 -14.10 1.74 -2.09
C HIS A 49 -12.61 1.99 -1.88
N THR A 50 -12.21 3.14 -1.33
CA THR A 50 -10.84 3.63 -1.47
C THR A 50 -10.30 4.19 -0.17
N LYS A 51 -9.16 3.63 0.25
CA LYS A 51 -8.35 4.14 1.36
C LYS A 51 -7.02 4.67 0.84
N VAL A 52 -6.58 5.79 1.38
CA VAL A 52 -5.33 6.44 1.01
C VAL A 52 -4.50 6.73 2.26
N LYS A 53 -3.19 6.57 2.14
CA LYS A 53 -2.21 7.01 3.15
C LYS A 53 -1.01 7.60 2.44
N THR A 54 -0.53 8.74 2.92
CA THR A 54 0.70 9.36 2.40
C THR A 54 1.75 9.39 3.49
N CYS A 55 2.96 8.95 3.17
CA CYS A 55 4.12 9.03 4.03
C CYS A 55 5.25 9.78 3.32
N THR A 56 6.09 10.44 4.11
CA THR A 56 7.25 11.20 3.61
C THR A 56 8.52 10.48 4.00
N ALA A 57 9.36 10.17 3.00
CA ALA A 57 10.67 9.55 3.21
C ALA A 57 11.57 10.42 4.09
N THR A 58 12.56 9.81 4.74
CA THR A 58 13.54 10.55 5.53
C THR A 58 14.48 11.36 4.63
N ARG A 59 15.40 12.10 5.27
CA ARG A 59 16.37 12.95 4.57
C ARG A 59 17.71 12.27 4.33
N ASN A 60 18.00 11.17 5.02
CA ASN A 60 19.33 10.56 4.97
C ASN A 60 19.34 9.44 3.94
N SER A 61 20.28 9.51 3.01
CA SER A 61 20.55 8.44 2.06
C SER A 61 20.88 7.13 2.80
N GLY A 62 20.32 6.03 2.32
CA GLY A 62 20.44 4.69 2.92
C GLY A 62 19.44 4.38 4.04
N ASP A 63 18.65 5.35 4.51
CA ASP A 63 17.57 5.06 5.46
C ASP A 63 16.52 4.14 4.81
N GLU A 64 15.99 3.22 5.61
CA GLU A 64 14.97 2.26 5.18
C GLU A 64 13.59 2.63 5.75
N SER A 65 12.56 2.45 4.94
CA SER A 65 11.16 2.61 5.32
C SER A 65 10.35 1.42 4.85
N LEU A 66 9.38 1.01 5.65
CA LEU A 66 8.50 -0.12 5.36
C LEU A 66 7.06 0.35 5.37
N CYS A 67 6.23 -0.21 4.50
CA CYS A 67 4.79 -0.17 4.73
C CYS A 67 4.14 -1.51 4.45
N THR A 68 3.43 -2.04 5.44
CA THR A 68 2.62 -3.26 5.36
C THR A 68 1.18 -2.89 5.11
N ILE A 69 0.62 -3.40 4.01
CA ILE A 69 -0.79 -3.24 3.64
C ILE A 69 -1.51 -4.57 3.88
N THR A 70 -2.53 -4.53 4.72
CA THR A 70 -3.38 -5.68 5.01
C THR A 70 -4.76 -5.43 4.41
N VAL A 71 -5.31 -6.44 3.73
CA VAL A 71 -6.64 -6.42 3.12
C VAL A 71 -7.50 -7.54 3.70
N ASP A 72 -8.80 -7.30 3.79
CA ASP A 72 -9.75 -8.21 4.43
C ASP A 72 -10.85 -8.64 3.45
N PHE A 73 -10.72 -9.87 2.94
CA PHE A 73 -11.73 -10.48 2.08
C PHE A 73 -12.84 -11.08 2.94
N ARG A 74 -14.10 -10.82 2.56
CA ARG A 74 -15.25 -11.35 3.29
C ARG A 74 -15.70 -12.67 2.66
N GLN A 75 -15.83 -13.71 3.48
CA GLN A 75 -16.49 -14.94 3.10
C GLN A 75 -18.01 -14.74 3.13
N ASP A 76 -18.73 -15.47 2.27
CA ASP A 76 -20.18 -15.58 2.33
C ASP A 76 -20.64 -16.53 3.45
N ALA A 77 -21.95 -16.72 3.60
CA ALA A 77 -22.53 -17.60 4.62
C ALA A 77 -22.12 -19.07 4.48
N SER A 78 -21.58 -19.48 3.33
CA SER A 78 -21.06 -20.82 3.06
C SER A 78 -19.55 -20.94 3.32
N GLY A 79 -18.88 -19.84 3.71
CA GLY A 79 -17.42 -19.81 3.87
C GLY A 79 -16.66 -19.60 2.56
N THR A 80 -17.34 -19.25 1.47
CA THR A 80 -16.73 -19.07 0.15
C THR A 80 -16.40 -17.60 -0.09
N PHE A 81 -15.28 -17.32 -0.75
CA PHE A 81 -14.94 -15.95 -1.18
C PHE A 81 -15.57 -15.64 -2.54
N ASP A 82 -16.01 -14.40 -2.76
CA ASP A 82 -16.41 -13.94 -4.10
C ASP A 82 -15.17 -14.00 -5.02
N PRO A 83 -15.19 -14.83 -6.08
CA PRO A 83 -14.04 -15.00 -6.98
C PRO A 83 -13.72 -13.74 -7.78
N THR A 84 -14.59 -12.73 -7.75
CA THR A 84 -14.40 -11.45 -8.43
C THR A 84 -13.91 -10.35 -7.51
N ASP A 85 -13.89 -10.59 -6.19
CA ASP A 85 -13.41 -9.64 -5.20
C ASP A 85 -11.90 -9.46 -5.36
N ARG A 86 -11.48 -8.20 -5.32
CA ARG A 86 -10.08 -7.82 -5.52
C ARG A 86 -9.80 -6.51 -4.83
N TYR A 87 -8.60 -6.39 -4.30
CA TYR A 87 -8.03 -5.12 -3.89
C TYR A 87 -6.91 -4.76 -4.85
N THR A 88 -6.85 -3.52 -5.29
CA THR A 88 -5.73 -2.98 -6.07
C THR A 88 -4.99 -2.01 -5.17
N VAL A 89 -3.69 -2.24 -5.00
CA VAL A 89 -2.76 -1.33 -4.33
C VAL A 89 -2.03 -0.54 -5.40
N GLU A 90 -2.11 0.78 -5.31
CA GLU A 90 -1.40 1.74 -6.13
C GLU A 90 -0.42 2.50 -5.21
N ILE A 91 0.86 2.49 -5.55
CA ILE A 91 1.92 3.20 -4.83
C ILE A 91 2.49 4.25 -5.78
N THR A 92 2.41 5.53 -5.41
CA THR A 92 2.88 6.63 -6.25
C THR A 92 3.88 7.51 -5.52
N GLY A 93 4.98 7.84 -6.20
CA GLY A 93 5.92 8.86 -5.78
C GLY A 93 5.57 10.25 -6.31
N SER A 94 6.34 11.26 -5.92
CA SER A 94 6.08 12.66 -6.30
C SER A 94 6.48 12.98 -7.75
N HIS A 95 7.31 12.13 -8.38
CA HIS A 95 7.85 12.33 -9.73
C HIS A 95 7.54 11.12 -10.63
N ASP A 96 6.27 10.93 -10.98
CA ASP A 96 5.73 9.98 -11.98
C ASP A 96 6.03 8.48 -11.79
N GLY A 97 6.79 8.09 -10.77
CA GLY A 97 6.97 6.69 -10.41
C GLY A 97 5.68 6.13 -9.81
N SER A 98 5.07 5.15 -10.47
CA SER A 98 3.93 4.41 -9.94
C SER A 98 4.16 2.89 -9.99
N PHE A 99 3.56 2.19 -9.04
CA PHE A 99 3.51 0.75 -8.98
C PHE A 99 2.09 0.31 -8.66
N THR A 100 1.66 -0.81 -9.23
CA THR A 100 0.33 -1.36 -9.00
C THR A 100 0.40 -2.86 -8.83
N GLU A 101 -0.26 -3.37 -7.80
CA GLU A 101 -0.38 -4.80 -7.49
C GLU A 101 -1.83 -5.13 -7.12
N ASP A 102 -2.32 -6.26 -7.60
CA ASP A 102 -3.64 -6.78 -7.27
C ASP A 102 -3.54 -7.89 -6.23
N PHE A 103 -4.48 -7.86 -5.28
CA PHE A 103 -4.71 -8.89 -4.27
C PHE A 103 -6.03 -9.60 -4.59
N THR A 104 -5.99 -10.92 -4.59
CA THR A 104 -7.17 -11.79 -4.72
C THR A 104 -7.33 -12.69 -3.49
N PRO A 105 -8.54 -13.17 -3.17
CA PRO A 105 -8.73 -14.17 -2.14
C PRO A 105 -7.94 -15.47 -2.44
N PRO A 106 -7.57 -16.26 -1.42
CA PRO A 106 -7.74 -16.04 0.02
C PRO A 106 -6.81 -14.91 0.54
N PRO A 107 -7.12 -14.29 1.69
CA PRO A 107 -6.34 -13.15 2.19
C PRO A 107 -4.87 -13.49 2.37
N VAL A 108 -4.03 -12.48 2.14
CA VAL A 108 -2.62 -12.55 2.53
C VAL A 108 -2.59 -12.49 4.06
N LEU A 109 -2.47 -13.66 4.69
CA LEU A 109 -2.22 -13.79 6.13
C LEU A 109 -0.94 -12.99 6.42
N ASN A 110 -1.06 -11.87 7.15
CA ASN A 110 -0.02 -10.88 7.50
C ASN A 110 0.16 -9.67 6.55
N GLY A 111 -0.66 -9.54 5.50
CA GLY A 111 -0.54 -8.42 4.55
C GLY A 111 0.72 -8.49 3.68
N ARG A 112 0.94 -7.46 2.86
CA ARG A 112 2.12 -7.31 2.00
C ARG A 112 2.97 -6.15 2.47
N THR A 113 4.23 -6.41 2.77
CA THR A 113 5.21 -5.40 3.13
C THR A 113 5.97 -4.93 1.90
N TYR A 114 6.01 -3.62 1.70
CA TYR A 114 6.78 -2.94 0.67
C TYR A 114 7.99 -2.26 1.31
N HIS A 115 9.17 -2.45 0.71
CA HIS A 115 10.45 -1.96 1.22
C HIS A 115 10.94 -0.77 0.40
N PHE A 116 11.31 0.31 1.09
CA PHE A 116 11.78 1.55 0.50
C PHE A 116 13.16 1.92 1.04
N THR A 117 14.07 2.32 0.16
CA THR A 117 15.39 2.85 0.51
C THR A 117 15.54 4.26 -0.03
N VAL A 118 16.04 5.18 0.78
CA VAL A 118 16.33 6.56 0.36
C VAL A 118 17.65 6.61 -0.43
N GLU A 119 17.66 7.24 -1.61
CA GLU A 119 18.89 7.57 -2.35
C GLU A 119 19.42 8.98 -2.04
#